data_AF-A0A919U0K8-F1
#
_entry.id   AF-A0A919U0K8-F1
#
_cell.length_a   1.000
_cell.length_b   1.000
_cell.length_c   1.000
_cell.angle_alpha   90.00
_cell.angle_beta   90.00
_cell.angle_gamma   90.00
#
_symmetry.space_group_name_H-M   'P 1'
#
loop_
_entity.id
_entity.type
_entity.pdbx_description
1 polymer ?
#
loop_
_entity_poly.entity_id
_entity_poly.type
_entity_poly.pdbx_seq_one_letter_code
_entity_poly.pdbx_strand_id
1 'polypeptide(L)'
;MRAHRSDTSRTTGDSGRPVRAPRRRNVAGTIRRHPTDPEAVLDLQRTAGNKVTRRFLAAHAGASAAPVVQRAPYGLEKQPVQDKYVDQAVKLRKTQPDMALKEFVDTLMAPIAAELKASGVPFFAWTFVTGDGALGEFNSKTWLVEVNVSKFSKRPGVTPTLVKHLTDDEVTEVVGTLYHESRHTDQDLLVIRSLLDQKKSPAQIVATTTIRKDVVDAIKATRFTTKLDPAQVAHAGRMFDVMYGAHREFLTFLMAHADAYEALGKLAETGSTLSPAAPHIPTFARWQPAVVQPKIKKLAAIKKPTQVEKDLLAGYRAVDKGLTALLGDWKTAAKKSPTPDEVDNVRVSAEDTRKAMQAVYENLESEADAFRVEGLVKTAFGTKLAKP
;
A
#
# COMPACT_ATOMS: atom_id res chain seq x y z
N MET A 1 58.90 32.39 22.06
CA MET A 1 59.10 33.79 21.60
C MET A 1 60.10 33.76 20.45
N ARG A 2 59.73 34.32 19.29
CA ARG A 2 60.57 34.62 18.10
C ARG A 2 61.22 33.40 17.41
N ALA A 3 61.34 33.28 16.08
CA ALA A 3 60.94 34.10 14.95
C ALA A 3 60.94 33.23 13.68
N HIS A 4 60.19 33.69 12.68
CA HIS A 4 60.16 33.21 11.30
C HIS A 4 61.45 33.54 10.51
N ARG A 5 61.59 32.82 9.38
CA ARG A 5 62.33 33.07 8.11
C ARG A 5 63.44 32.05 7.87
N SER A 6 63.83 31.65 6.66
CA SER A 6 63.30 31.67 5.28
C SER A 6 64.40 30.98 4.45
N ASP A 7 64.03 30.48 3.27
CA ASP A 7 64.86 30.27 2.08
C ASP A 7 65.89 29.14 2.02
N THR A 8 65.79 28.41 0.90
CA THR A 8 66.77 28.16 -0.16
C THR A 8 66.52 26.75 -0.73
N SER A 9 66.76 26.37 -1.98
CA SER A 9 67.07 26.96 -3.29
C SER A 9 67.33 25.75 -4.20
N ARG A 10 67.02 25.84 -5.51
CA ARG A 10 67.67 25.16 -6.67
C ARG A 10 67.88 23.62 -6.63
N THR A 11 67.68 22.89 -7.73
CA THR A 11 68.61 22.87 -8.89
C THR A 11 68.00 22.07 -10.05
N THR A 12 68.39 22.50 -11.25
CA THR A 12 68.19 22.03 -12.62
C THR A 12 68.77 20.64 -12.97
N GLY A 13 68.23 20.04 -14.04
CA GLY A 13 68.82 18.92 -14.83
C GLY A 13 67.69 18.16 -15.52
N ASP A 14 67.27 18.49 -16.73
CA ASP A 14 67.87 18.29 -18.07
C ASP A 14 68.00 16.82 -18.53
N SER A 15 67.62 16.64 -19.79
CA SER A 15 67.84 15.51 -20.70
C SER A 15 66.91 14.29 -20.61
N GLY A 16 66.36 13.92 -21.77
CA GLY A 16 65.82 12.58 -22.03
C GLY A 16 64.40 12.56 -22.58
N ARG A 17 64.24 12.94 -23.85
CA ARG A 17 63.01 12.71 -24.62
C ARG A 17 63.14 11.39 -25.40
N PRO A 18 62.48 10.29 -24.99
CA PRO A 18 62.24 9.17 -25.88
C PRO A 18 60.87 9.28 -26.56
N VAL A 19 60.86 8.85 -27.81
CA VAL A 19 59.79 8.87 -28.79
C VAL A 19 58.50 8.22 -28.25
N ARG A 20 57.39 8.94 -28.35
CA ARG A 20 56.04 8.50 -27.93
C ARG A 20 55.48 7.49 -28.94
N ALA A 21 55.31 6.24 -28.51
CA ALA A 21 54.41 5.30 -29.18
C ALA A 21 52.93 5.69 -28.93
N PRO A 22 52.01 5.44 -29.87
CA PRO A 22 50.59 5.77 -29.70
C PRO A 22 49.97 4.90 -28.59
N ARG A 23 49.58 5.57 -27.50
CA ARG A 23 48.92 4.97 -26.34
C ARG A 23 47.49 4.56 -26.75
N ARG A 24 47.25 3.25 -26.88
CA ARG A 24 45.89 2.68 -26.97
C ARG A 24 45.09 3.11 -25.73
N ARG A 25 44.03 3.88 -25.98
CA ARG A 25 43.05 4.32 -24.98
C ARG A 25 42.14 3.12 -24.68
N ASN A 26 42.54 2.26 -23.74
CA ASN A 26 41.60 1.31 -23.13
C ASN A 26 40.63 2.13 -22.29
N VAL A 27 39.46 2.40 -22.85
CA VAL A 27 38.30 2.89 -22.13
C VAL A 27 37.80 1.72 -21.28
N ALA A 28 38.32 1.60 -20.06
CA ALA A 28 37.62 0.84 -19.03
C ALA A 28 36.29 1.56 -18.81
N GLY A 29 35.22 1.01 -19.37
CA GLY A 29 33.88 1.49 -19.14
C GLY A 29 33.60 1.41 -17.65
N THR A 30 33.57 2.56 -16.97
CA THR A 30 33.05 2.65 -15.61
C THR A 30 31.56 2.31 -15.71
N ILE A 31 31.23 1.04 -15.55
CA ILE A 31 29.84 0.62 -15.35
C ILE A 31 29.41 1.32 -14.07
N ARG A 32 28.67 2.43 -14.21
CA ARG A 32 27.98 3.07 -13.08
C ARG A 32 26.93 2.07 -12.62
N ARG A 33 27.31 1.18 -11.70
CA ARG A 33 26.37 0.29 -11.04
C ARG A 33 25.33 1.17 -10.37
N HIS A 34 24.07 0.79 -10.53
CA HIS A 34 22.97 1.53 -9.93
C HIS A 34 23.20 1.55 -8.41
N PRO A 35 23.06 2.69 -7.72
CA PRO A 35 23.36 2.78 -6.29
C PRO A 35 22.51 1.84 -5.41
N THR A 36 21.45 1.25 -5.96
CA THR A 36 20.56 0.29 -5.30
C THR A 36 20.81 -1.17 -5.70
N ASP A 37 21.88 -1.46 -6.44
CA ASP A 37 22.29 -2.83 -6.79
C ASP A 37 22.57 -3.65 -5.51
N PRO A 38 21.97 -4.85 -5.33
CA PRO A 38 22.17 -5.68 -4.14
C PRO A 38 23.64 -5.92 -3.77
N GLU A 39 24.53 -6.10 -4.75
CA GLU A 39 25.97 -6.24 -4.46
C GLU A 39 26.57 -4.95 -3.89
N ALA A 40 26.21 -3.79 -4.44
CA ALA A 40 26.68 -2.49 -3.95
C ALA A 40 26.17 -2.20 -2.54
N VAL A 41 24.94 -2.63 -2.22
CA VAL A 41 24.36 -2.52 -0.87
C VAL A 41 25.08 -3.43 0.11
N LEU A 42 25.37 -4.68 -0.26
CA LEU A 42 26.13 -5.62 0.58
C LEU A 42 27.57 -5.16 0.80
N ASP A 43 28.22 -4.62 -0.23
CA ASP A 43 29.57 -4.07 -0.09
C ASP A 43 29.58 -2.81 0.79
N LEU A 44 28.58 -1.93 0.65
CA LEU A 44 28.41 -0.79 1.56
C LEU A 44 28.15 -1.25 3.00
N GLN A 45 27.40 -2.34 3.18
CA GLN A 45 27.14 -2.94 4.49
C GLN A 45 28.41 -3.51 5.11
N ARG A 46 29.23 -4.22 4.33
CA ARG A 46 30.50 -4.80 4.77
C ARG A 46 31.53 -3.72 5.12
N THR A 47 31.60 -2.66 4.32
CA THR A 47 32.66 -1.63 4.43
C THR A 47 32.31 -0.51 5.40
N ALA A 48 31.06 -0.05 5.42
CA ALA A 48 30.63 1.13 6.20
C ALA A 48 29.62 0.78 7.30
N GLY A 49 29.19 -0.48 7.39
CA GLY A 49 28.28 -0.97 8.41
C GLY A 49 26.80 -0.66 8.15
N ASN A 50 25.93 -1.36 8.89
CA ASN A 50 24.47 -1.32 8.73
C ASN A 50 23.86 0.08 8.93
N LYS A 51 24.50 0.96 9.71
CA LYS A 51 24.00 2.31 9.99
C LYS A 51 24.16 3.24 8.78
N VAL A 52 25.32 3.19 8.12
CA VAL A 52 25.60 4.01 6.94
C VAL A 52 24.80 3.50 5.75
N THR A 53 24.74 2.18 5.57
CA THR A 53 23.95 1.54 4.51
C THR A 53 22.47 1.92 4.58
N ARG A 54 21.87 1.91 5.78
CA ARG A 54 20.48 2.35 5.96
C ARG A 54 20.27 3.82 5.62
N ARG A 55 21.21 4.70 5.99
CA ARG A 55 21.13 6.14 5.62
C ARG A 55 21.27 6.35 4.12
N PHE A 56 22.17 5.60 3.48
CA PHE A 56 22.39 5.67 2.05
C PHE A 56 21.16 5.20 1.27
N LEU A 57 20.57 4.06 1.66
CA LEU A 57 19.32 3.56 1.08
C LEU A 57 18.16 4.53 1.31
N ALA A 58 18.03 5.09 2.52
CA ALA A 58 17.00 6.09 2.82
C ALA A 58 17.16 7.37 1.98
N ALA A 59 18.39 7.80 1.68
CA ALA A 59 18.66 8.97 0.84
C ALA A 59 18.39 8.71 -0.65
N HIS A 60 18.51 7.46 -1.12
CA HIS A 60 18.29 7.08 -2.52
C HIS A 60 16.90 6.52 -2.80
N ALA A 61 16.11 6.19 -1.78
CA ALA A 61 14.72 5.73 -1.92
C ALA A 61 13.73 6.87 -2.28
N GLY A 62 14.23 8.07 -2.59
CA GLY A 62 13.41 9.26 -2.78
C GLY A 62 12.87 9.81 -1.46
N ALA A 63 12.56 11.11 -1.42
CA ALA A 63 12.10 11.82 -0.22
C ALA A 63 10.75 11.32 0.37
N SER A 64 10.14 10.28 -0.21
CA SER A 64 8.89 9.66 0.25
C SER A 64 9.07 8.36 1.03
N ALA A 65 10.28 7.83 1.18
CA ALA A 65 10.48 6.67 2.04
C ALA A 65 10.49 7.12 3.51
N ALA A 66 9.30 7.33 4.09
CA ALA A 66 9.13 7.53 5.52
C ALA A 66 9.92 6.44 6.25
N PRO A 67 10.61 6.76 7.37
CA PRO A 67 11.40 5.78 8.10
C PRO A 67 10.47 4.62 8.48
N VAL A 68 10.63 3.49 7.78
CA VAL A 68 9.91 2.26 8.09
C VAL A 68 10.36 1.87 9.48
N VAL A 69 9.51 2.10 10.48
CA VAL A 69 9.74 1.57 11.82
C VAL A 69 9.75 0.05 11.65
N GLN A 70 10.95 -0.53 11.67
CA GLN A 70 11.15 -1.96 11.47
C GLN A 70 10.67 -2.68 12.74
N ARG A 71 9.36 -2.91 12.80
CA ARG A 71 8.73 -3.74 13.83
C ARG A 71 9.00 -5.23 13.54
N ALA A 72 8.90 -6.07 14.55
CA ALA A 72 8.97 -7.51 14.35
C ALA A 72 7.73 -7.98 13.55
N PRO A 73 7.90 -8.83 12.52
CA PRO A 73 6.78 -9.43 11.80
C PRO A 73 5.83 -10.15 12.75
N TYR A 74 4.52 -9.99 12.51
CA TYR A 74 3.47 -10.61 13.33
C TYR A 74 2.39 -11.24 12.45
N GLY A 75 1.68 -12.22 13.01
CA GLY A 75 0.60 -12.94 12.33
C GLY A 75 0.93 -13.32 10.89
N LEU A 76 0.14 -12.82 9.95
CA LEU A 76 0.26 -13.08 8.51
C LEU A 76 1.48 -12.40 7.85
N GLU A 77 2.15 -11.47 8.52
CA GLU A 77 3.41 -10.91 8.02
C GLU A 77 4.60 -11.88 8.17
N LYS A 78 4.48 -12.92 8.99
CA LYS A 78 5.58 -13.84 9.22
C LYS A 78 5.89 -14.66 7.95
N GLN A 79 7.17 -14.70 7.58
CA GLN A 79 7.63 -15.42 6.38
C GLN A 79 7.14 -16.88 6.29
N PRO A 80 7.20 -17.72 7.36
CA PRO A 80 6.71 -19.09 7.27
C PRO A 80 5.21 -19.20 6.96
N VAL A 81 4.41 -18.22 7.39
CA VAL A 81 2.96 -18.18 7.09
C VAL A 81 2.74 -17.85 5.62
N GLN A 82 3.45 -16.84 5.11
CA GLN A 82 3.42 -16.48 3.69
C GLN A 82 3.90 -17.64 2.81
N ASP A 83 5.00 -18.29 3.17
CA ASP A 83 5.55 -19.41 2.40
C ASP A 83 4.55 -20.55 2.29
N LYS A 84 3.92 -20.96 3.40
CA LYS A 84 2.89 -22.00 3.42
C LYS A 84 1.70 -21.66 2.53
N TYR A 85 1.23 -20.41 2.58
CA TYR A 85 0.15 -19.93 1.73
C TYR A 85 0.53 -19.93 0.25
N VAL A 86 1.69 -19.36 -0.09
CA VAL A 86 2.19 -19.27 -1.47
C VAL A 86 2.47 -20.65 -2.05
N ASP A 87 3.07 -21.56 -1.29
CA ASP A 87 3.35 -22.93 -1.74
C ASP A 87 2.06 -23.68 -2.08
N GLN A 88 1.01 -23.50 -1.26
CA GLN A 88 -0.31 -24.05 -1.55
C GLN A 88 -0.87 -23.45 -2.86
N ALA A 89 -0.80 -22.14 -3.04
CA ALA A 89 -1.27 -21.47 -4.26
C ALA A 89 -0.55 -21.95 -5.52
N VAL A 90 0.78 -22.05 -5.48
CA VAL A 90 1.59 -22.55 -6.60
C VAL A 90 1.24 -23.99 -6.92
N LYS A 91 1.12 -24.85 -5.90
CA LYS A 91 0.72 -26.24 -6.07
C LYS A 91 -0.64 -26.34 -6.76
N LEU A 92 -1.65 -25.63 -6.27
CA LEU A 92 -2.99 -25.63 -6.85
C LEU A 92 -2.98 -25.16 -8.31
N ARG A 93 -2.32 -24.03 -8.60
CA ARG A 93 -2.21 -23.50 -9.96
C ARG A 93 -1.57 -24.49 -10.93
N LYS A 94 -0.48 -25.16 -10.52
CA LYS A 94 0.25 -26.10 -11.39
C LYS A 94 -0.46 -27.43 -11.59
N THR A 95 -1.13 -27.94 -10.56
CA THR A 95 -1.61 -29.34 -10.54
C THR A 95 -3.11 -29.49 -10.70
N GLN A 96 -3.89 -28.43 -10.49
CA GLN A 96 -5.36 -28.47 -10.50
C GLN A 96 -5.96 -27.32 -11.32
N PRO A 97 -5.64 -27.20 -12.62
CA PRO A 97 -6.14 -26.12 -13.47
C PRO A 97 -7.68 -26.15 -13.63
N ASP A 98 -8.29 -27.32 -13.56
CA ASP A 98 -9.75 -27.51 -13.66
C ASP A 98 -10.50 -27.29 -12.33
N MET A 99 -9.81 -26.93 -11.25
CA MET A 99 -10.43 -26.64 -9.96
C MET A 99 -11.42 -25.48 -10.07
N ALA A 100 -12.58 -25.62 -9.44
CA ALA A 100 -13.55 -24.54 -9.33
C ALA A 100 -12.93 -23.38 -8.55
N LEU A 101 -13.15 -22.13 -9.00
CA LEU A 101 -12.53 -20.97 -8.37
C LEU A 101 -12.93 -20.83 -6.89
N LYS A 102 -14.16 -21.22 -6.52
CA LYS A 102 -14.59 -21.25 -5.13
C LYS A 102 -13.75 -22.21 -4.28
N GLU A 103 -13.52 -23.43 -4.78
CA GLU A 103 -12.71 -24.45 -4.11
C GLU A 103 -11.24 -24.02 -3.99
N PHE A 104 -10.73 -23.33 -5.00
CA PHE A 104 -9.40 -22.72 -4.97
C PHE A 104 -9.30 -21.71 -3.81
N VAL A 105 -10.24 -20.77 -3.72
CA VAL A 105 -10.27 -19.79 -2.61
C VAL A 105 -10.49 -20.48 -1.26
N ASP A 106 -11.37 -21.49 -1.16
CA ASP A 106 -11.61 -22.25 0.08
C ASP A 106 -10.30 -22.87 0.57
N THR A 107 -9.53 -23.47 -0.34
CA THR A 107 -8.25 -24.10 -0.03
C THR A 107 -7.17 -23.09 0.35
N LEU A 108 -7.14 -21.92 -0.27
CA LEU A 108 -6.18 -20.85 0.04
C LEU A 108 -6.48 -20.15 1.37
N MET A 109 -7.76 -19.97 1.72
CA MET A 109 -8.15 -19.31 2.97
C MET A 109 -7.99 -20.24 4.18
N ALA A 110 -7.94 -21.56 3.98
CA ALA A 110 -7.76 -22.55 5.07
C ALA A 110 -6.47 -22.35 5.91
N PRO A 111 -5.25 -22.21 5.32
CA PRO A 111 -4.05 -21.93 6.11
C PRO A 111 -4.15 -20.59 6.87
N ILE A 112 -4.74 -19.56 6.27
CA ILE A 112 -4.97 -18.25 6.92
C ILE A 112 -5.91 -18.41 8.13
N ALA A 113 -7.04 -19.09 7.94
CA ALA A 113 -8.01 -19.36 9.00
C ALA A 113 -7.36 -20.11 10.17
N ALA A 114 -6.48 -21.07 9.89
CA ALA A 114 -5.75 -21.82 10.92
C ALA A 114 -4.82 -20.92 11.75
N GLU A 115 -4.09 -19.99 11.10
CA GLU A 115 -3.19 -19.05 11.79
C GLU A 115 -3.98 -18.03 12.63
N LEU A 116 -5.08 -17.49 12.10
CA LEU A 116 -5.96 -16.58 12.83
C LEU A 116 -6.60 -17.27 14.03
N LYS A 117 -7.06 -18.52 13.85
CA LYS A 117 -7.60 -19.35 14.95
C LYS A 117 -6.56 -19.62 16.03
N ALA A 118 -5.33 -19.95 15.66
CA ALA A 118 -4.23 -20.11 16.61
C ALA A 118 -3.92 -18.82 17.37
N SER A 119 -4.26 -17.66 16.79
CA SER A 119 -4.10 -16.33 17.37
C SER A 119 -5.32 -15.85 18.16
N GLY A 120 -6.33 -16.71 18.37
CA GLY A 120 -7.50 -16.42 19.19
C GLY A 120 -8.73 -15.90 18.45
N VAL A 121 -8.67 -15.81 17.12
CA VAL A 121 -9.82 -15.43 16.29
C VAL A 121 -10.77 -16.62 16.16
N PRO A 122 -12.04 -16.52 16.61
CA PRO A 122 -12.90 -17.71 16.76
C PRO A 122 -13.38 -18.29 15.43
N PHE A 123 -13.53 -17.45 14.40
CA PHE A 123 -13.89 -17.84 13.05
C PHE A 123 -13.29 -16.84 12.06
N PHE A 124 -13.02 -17.30 10.84
CA PHE A 124 -12.64 -16.47 9.71
C PHE A 124 -13.44 -16.95 8.52
N ALA A 125 -14.34 -16.10 8.05
CA ALA A 125 -15.28 -16.43 7.00
C ALA A 125 -14.99 -15.60 5.75
N TRP A 126 -15.38 -16.13 4.61
CA TRP A 126 -15.36 -15.40 3.35
C TRP A 126 -16.54 -15.78 2.47
N THR A 127 -16.90 -14.92 1.52
CA THR A 127 -17.93 -15.20 0.51
C THR A 127 -17.58 -14.58 -0.83
N PHE A 128 -18.12 -15.13 -1.91
CA PHE A 128 -18.15 -14.44 -3.20
C PHE A 128 -19.25 -13.39 -3.23
N VAL A 129 -18.93 -12.27 -3.85
CA VAL A 129 -19.87 -11.22 -4.23
C VAL A 129 -19.68 -10.92 -5.71
N THR A 130 -20.69 -10.29 -6.30
CA THR A 130 -20.65 -9.82 -7.69
C THR A 130 -21.15 -8.39 -7.73
N GLY A 131 -20.48 -7.52 -8.46
CA GLY A 131 -20.92 -6.14 -8.63
C GLY A 131 -19.78 -5.18 -8.92
N ASP A 132 -20.13 -3.91 -8.96
CA ASP A 132 -19.17 -2.81 -8.90
C ASP A 132 -18.51 -2.76 -7.50
N GLY A 133 -17.31 -2.20 -7.39
CA GLY A 133 -16.52 -2.15 -6.16
C GLY A 133 -15.13 -2.79 -6.25
N ALA A 134 -14.52 -2.97 -5.08
CA ALA A 134 -13.17 -3.50 -4.92
C ALA A 134 -13.06 -5.00 -5.28
N LEU A 135 -11.83 -5.49 -5.49
CA LEU A 135 -11.52 -6.91 -5.72
C LEU A 135 -11.84 -7.77 -4.49
N GLY A 136 -11.68 -7.21 -3.29
CA GLY A 136 -12.09 -7.78 -2.04
C GLY A 136 -12.36 -6.69 -1.01
N GLU A 137 -13.04 -7.06 0.06
CA GLU A 137 -13.28 -6.19 1.21
C GLU A 137 -13.36 -7.05 2.48
N PHE A 138 -12.59 -6.69 3.50
CA PHE A 138 -12.79 -7.19 4.86
C PHE A 138 -13.70 -6.26 5.68
N ASN A 139 -14.77 -6.84 6.23
CA ASN A 139 -15.69 -6.12 7.10
C ASN A 139 -15.48 -6.51 8.57
N SER A 140 -14.89 -5.63 9.39
CA SER A 140 -14.67 -5.85 10.83
C SER A 140 -15.96 -6.12 11.64
N LYS A 141 -17.11 -5.61 11.19
CA LYS A 141 -18.40 -5.72 11.90
C LYS A 141 -19.09 -7.06 11.63
N THR A 142 -18.90 -7.67 10.47
CA THR A 142 -19.41 -9.03 10.19
C THR A 142 -18.32 -10.10 10.34
N TRP A 143 -17.06 -9.66 10.36
CA TRP A 143 -15.84 -10.46 10.37
C TRP A 143 -15.81 -11.45 9.18
N LEU A 144 -16.05 -10.87 8.00
CA LEU A 144 -16.24 -11.57 6.72
C LEU A 144 -15.37 -10.90 5.66
N VAL A 145 -14.67 -11.71 4.87
CA VAL A 145 -14.01 -11.26 3.64
C VAL A 145 -14.94 -11.47 2.46
N GLU A 146 -15.33 -10.41 1.79
CA GLU A 146 -16.08 -10.46 0.54
C GLU A 146 -15.10 -10.42 -0.63
N VAL A 147 -15.27 -11.31 -1.60
CA VAL A 147 -14.35 -11.47 -2.74
C VAL A 147 -15.13 -11.30 -4.03
N ASN A 148 -14.77 -10.27 -4.82
CA ASN A 148 -15.48 -9.91 -6.04
C ASN A 148 -14.94 -10.67 -7.25
N VAL A 149 -15.49 -11.86 -7.48
CA VAL A 149 -15.05 -12.74 -8.58
C VAL A 149 -15.20 -12.13 -9.96
N SER A 150 -16.13 -11.17 -10.14
CA SER A 150 -16.33 -10.52 -11.44
C SER A 150 -15.16 -9.60 -11.84
N LYS A 151 -14.33 -9.19 -10.86
CA LYS A 151 -13.18 -8.32 -11.07
C LYS A 151 -11.86 -9.08 -11.27
N PHE A 152 -11.85 -10.41 -11.09
CA PHE A 152 -10.65 -11.25 -11.25
C PHE A 152 -10.25 -11.53 -12.70
N SER A 153 -11.09 -11.18 -13.66
CA SER A 153 -10.75 -11.25 -15.08
C SER A 153 -10.76 -9.85 -15.66
N LYS A 154 -9.68 -9.48 -16.37
CA LYS A 154 -9.63 -8.21 -17.12
C LYS A 154 -10.44 -8.27 -18.41
N ARG A 155 -10.87 -9.47 -18.83
CA ARG A 155 -11.70 -9.66 -20.03
C ARG A 155 -13.13 -9.19 -19.76
N PRO A 156 -13.68 -8.25 -20.57
CA PRO A 156 -15.02 -7.71 -20.38
C PRO A 156 -16.11 -8.80 -20.36
N GLY A 157 -17.01 -8.72 -19.38
CA GLY A 157 -18.18 -9.61 -19.29
C GLY A 157 -17.87 -11.07 -18.91
N VAL A 158 -16.61 -11.40 -18.60
CA VAL A 158 -16.20 -12.76 -18.25
C VAL A 158 -16.02 -12.88 -16.73
N THR A 159 -16.88 -13.65 -16.08
CA THR A 159 -16.66 -14.07 -14.68
C THR A 159 -15.98 -15.45 -14.67
N PRO A 160 -14.74 -15.56 -14.18
CA PRO A 160 -14.00 -16.81 -14.16
C PRO A 160 -14.63 -17.80 -13.15
N THR A 161 -14.95 -19.01 -13.61
CA THR A 161 -15.49 -20.09 -12.77
C THR A 161 -14.48 -21.17 -12.40
N LEU A 162 -13.39 -21.29 -13.16
CA LEU A 162 -12.31 -22.27 -12.97
C LEU A 162 -10.95 -21.57 -12.91
N VAL A 163 -9.97 -22.17 -12.23
CA VAL A 163 -8.59 -21.63 -12.13
C VAL A 163 -7.96 -21.43 -13.50
N LYS A 164 -8.12 -22.38 -14.43
CA LYS A 164 -7.57 -22.28 -15.81
C LYS A 164 -8.16 -21.13 -16.63
N HIS A 165 -9.30 -20.58 -16.23
CA HIS A 165 -9.85 -19.42 -16.93
C HIS A 165 -9.00 -18.18 -16.66
N LEU A 166 -8.27 -18.13 -15.55
CA LEU A 166 -7.39 -17.02 -15.20
C LEU A 166 -6.01 -17.17 -15.84
N THR A 167 -5.47 -16.07 -16.34
CA THR A 167 -4.04 -15.91 -16.67
C THR A 167 -3.19 -15.95 -15.40
N ASP A 168 -1.87 -16.13 -15.53
CA ASP A 168 -0.97 -16.15 -14.36
C ASP A 168 -0.96 -14.82 -13.60
N ASP A 169 -1.04 -13.68 -14.31
CA ASP A 169 -1.19 -12.37 -13.70
C ASP A 169 -2.51 -12.25 -12.93
N GLU A 170 -3.62 -12.70 -13.52
CA GLU A 170 -4.93 -12.69 -12.86
C GLU A 170 -4.95 -13.60 -11.62
N VAL A 171 -4.35 -14.80 -11.67
CA VAL A 171 -4.20 -15.64 -10.47
C VAL A 171 -3.32 -14.96 -9.42
N THR A 172 -2.26 -14.26 -9.83
CA THR A 172 -1.40 -13.49 -8.93
C THR A 172 -2.19 -12.40 -8.21
N GLU A 173 -3.08 -11.69 -8.92
CA GLU A 173 -4.01 -10.73 -8.32
C GLU A 173 -4.95 -11.40 -7.32
N VAL A 174 -5.59 -12.53 -7.67
CA VAL A 174 -6.44 -13.28 -6.73
C VAL A 174 -5.69 -13.66 -5.45
N VAL A 175 -4.50 -14.26 -5.61
CA VAL A 175 -3.66 -14.71 -4.47
C VAL A 175 -3.26 -13.52 -3.60
N GLY A 176 -2.93 -12.38 -4.20
CA GLY A 176 -2.61 -11.14 -3.51
C GLY A 176 -3.80 -10.57 -2.74
N THR A 177 -4.93 -10.35 -3.42
CA THR A 177 -6.16 -9.78 -2.82
C THR A 177 -6.64 -10.60 -1.63
N LEU A 178 -6.70 -11.92 -1.74
CA LEU A 178 -7.14 -12.76 -0.61
C LEU A 178 -6.25 -12.58 0.62
N TYR A 179 -4.94 -12.45 0.41
CA TYR A 179 -4.00 -12.22 1.50
C TYR A 179 -4.09 -10.79 2.05
N HIS A 180 -4.33 -9.80 1.18
CA HIS A 180 -4.58 -8.41 1.55
C HIS A 180 -5.77 -8.29 2.50
N GLU A 181 -6.94 -8.79 2.10
CA GLU A 181 -8.14 -8.71 2.95
C GLU A 181 -7.98 -9.49 4.25
N SER A 182 -7.30 -10.65 4.18
CA SER A 182 -6.95 -11.42 5.36
C SER A 182 -6.01 -10.65 6.30
N ARG A 183 -5.12 -9.82 5.76
CA ARG A 183 -4.20 -9.00 6.55
C ARG A 183 -4.95 -7.99 7.40
N HIS A 184 -6.05 -7.41 6.93
CA HIS A 184 -6.87 -6.53 7.77
C HIS A 184 -7.43 -7.24 9.01
N THR A 185 -7.72 -8.54 8.96
CA THR A 185 -8.16 -9.28 10.17
C THR A 185 -7.06 -9.41 11.23
N ASP A 186 -5.81 -9.56 10.79
CA ASP A 186 -4.64 -9.65 11.66
C ASP A 186 -4.26 -8.26 12.23
N GLN A 187 -4.52 -7.20 11.46
CA GLN A 187 -4.42 -5.82 11.94
C GLN A 187 -5.48 -5.52 13.02
N ASP A 188 -6.73 -5.94 12.84
CA ASP A 188 -7.78 -5.81 13.86
C ASP A 188 -7.46 -6.61 15.12
N LEU A 189 -6.92 -7.83 14.98
CA LEU A 189 -6.39 -8.59 16.10
C LEU A 189 -5.34 -7.79 16.87
N LEU A 190 -4.39 -7.15 16.17
CA LEU A 190 -3.36 -6.32 16.81
C LEU A 190 -3.96 -5.11 17.54
N VAL A 191 -4.93 -4.43 16.93
CA VAL A 191 -5.66 -3.31 17.55
C VAL A 191 -6.37 -3.75 18.82
N ILE A 192 -7.11 -4.87 18.79
CA ILE A 192 -7.81 -5.41 19.96
C ILE A 192 -6.81 -5.71 21.08
N ARG A 193 -5.71 -6.40 20.78
CA ARG A 193 -4.66 -6.73 21.76
C ARG A 193 -4.07 -5.46 22.39
N SER A 194 -3.76 -4.45 21.58
CA SER A 194 -3.25 -3.17 22.06
C SER A 194 -4.24 -2.46 22.99
N LEU A 195 -5.53 -2.46 22.65
CA LEU A 195 -6.58 -1.87 23.50
C LEU A 195 -6.79 -2.64 24.82
N LEU A 196 -6.70 -3.97 24.79
CA LEU A 196 -6.73 -4.81 25.99
C LEU A 196 -5.54 -4.55 26.91
N ASP A 197 -4.34 -4.36 26.36
CA ASP A 197 -3.14 -4.00 27.14
C ASP A 197 -3.30 -2.62 27.81
N GLN A 198 -4.02 -1.71 27.15
CA GLN A 198 -4.46 -0.41 27.69
C GLN A 198 -5.67 -0.50 28.66
N LYS A 199 -6.02 -1.72 29.09
CA LYS A 199 -7.11 -2.02 30.04
C LYS A 199 -8.51 -1.59 29.57
N LYS A 200 -8.74 -1.47 28.26
CA LYS A 200 -10.09 -1.30 27.73
C LYS A 200 -10.90 -2.58 27.94
N SER A 201 -12.16 -2.42 28.34
CA SER A 201 -13.08 -3.56 28.43
C SER A 201 -13.55 -4.00 27.03
N PRO A 202 -13.98 -5.25 26.84
CA PRO A 202 -14.58 -5.68 25.57
C PRO A 202 -15.71 -4.77 25.09
N ALA A 203 -16.57 -4.31 26.01
CA ALA A 203 -17.65 -3.38 25.67
C ALA A 203 -17.13 -2.03 25.13
N GLN A 204 -16.06 -1.49 25.72
CA GLN A 204 -15.42 -0.27 25.22
C GLN A 204 -14.81 -0.50 23.83
N ILE A 205 -14.11 -1.62 23.63
CA ILE A 205 -13.49 -1.96 22.33
C ILE A 205 -14.56 -2.06 21.25
N VAL A 206 -15.64 -2.82 21.48
CA VAL A 206 -16.77 -2.96 20.55
C VAL A 206 -17.39 -1.60 20.24
N ALA A 207 -17.63 -0.76 21.25
CA ALA A 207 -18.23 0.56 21.05
C ALA A 207 -17.35 1.48 20.19
N THR A 208 -16.02 1.41 20.32
CA THR A 208 -15.10 2.27 19.57
C THR A 208 -14.74 1.76 18.19
N THR A 209 -14.70 0.43 18.00
CA THR A 209 -14.21 -0.20 16.76
C THR A 209 -15.32 -0.79 15.90
N THR A 210 -16.50 -1.01 16.48
CA THR A 210 -17.61 -1.77 15.88
C THR A 210 -17.27 -3.22 15.53
N ILE A 211 -16.09 -3.72 15.92
CA ILE A 211 -15.70 -5.12 15.80
C ILE A 211 -16.68 -5.98 16.60
N ARG A 212 -17.02 -7.16 16.06
CA ARG A 212 -17.95 -8.08 16.70
C ARG A 212 -17.53 -8.45 18.12
N LYS A 213 -18.50 -8.48 19.03
CA LYS A 213 -18.28 -8.78 20.45
C LYS A 213 -17.67 -10.16 20.68
N ASP A 214 -18.15 -11.18 19.96
CA ASP A 214 -17.66 -12.56 20.09
C ASP A 214 -16.18 -12.70 19.70
N VAL A 215 -15.72 -11.96 18.68
CA VAL A 215 -14.30 -11.88 18.30
C VAL A 215 -13.47 -11.22 19.41
N VAL A 216 -13.90 -10.06 19.93
CA VAL A 216 -13.20 -9.37 21.02
C VAL A 216 -13.13 -10.23 22.29
N ASP A 217 -14.21 -10.91 22.64
CA ASP A 217 -14.26 -11.81 23.80
C ASP A 217 -13.31 -13.00 23.64
N ALA A 218 -13.28 -13.63 22.46
CA ALA A 218 -12.40 -14.77 22.16
C ALA A 218 -10.92 -14.37 22.22
N ILE A 219 -10.57 -13.21 21.66
CA ILE A 219 -9.19 -12.67 21.74
C ILE A 219 -8.81 -12.36 23.18
N LYS A 220 -9.72 -11.77 23.98
CA LYS A 220 -9.49 -11.55 25.41
C LYS A 220 -9.27 -12.86 26.18
N ALA A 221 -10.00 -13.91 25.84
CA ALA A 221 -9.86 -15.23 26.45
C ALA A 221 -8.57 -15.96 26.04
N THR A 222 -7.91 -15.51 24.96
CA THR A 222 -6.70 -16.12 24.44
C THR A 222 -5.48 -15.75 25.27
N ARG A 223 -4.70 -16.75 25.68
CA ARG A 223 -3.45 -16.55 26.41
C ARG A 223 -2.30 -16.29 25.44
N PHE A 224 -1.98 -15.02 25.20
CA PHE A 224 -0.80 -14.65 24.43
C PHE A 224 0.47 -14.82 25.27
N THR A 225 1.39 -15.67 24.82
CA THR A 225 2.69 -15.88 25.48
C THR A 225 3.65 -14.71 25.26
N THR A 226 3.45 -13.94 24.19
CA THR A 226 4.31 -12.84 23.79
C THR A 226 3.55 -11.52 23.89
N LYS A 227 4.08 -10.60 24.70
CA LYS A 227 3.57 -9.22 24.79
C LYS A 227 3.81 -8.48 23.46
N LEU A 228 2.96 -7.50 23.18
CA LEU A 228 3.22 -6.59 22.06
C LEU A 228 4.48 -5.79 22.35
N ASP A 229 5.36 -5.69 21.35
CA ASP A 229 6.50 -4.79 21.45
C ASP A 229 6.07 -3.31 21.26
N PRO A 230 6.88 -2.32 21.70
CA PRO A 230 6.51 -0.92 21.58
C PRO A 230 6.22 -0.45 20.14
N ALA A 231 6.88 -1.03 19.13
CA ALA A 231 6.66 -0.67 17.73
C ALA A 231 5.32 -1.24 17.21
N GLN A 232 4.94 -2.44 17.65
CA GLN A 232 3.62 -3.03 17.40
C GLN A 232 2.51 -2.22 18.07
N VAL A 233 2.69 -1.78 19.32
CA VAL A 233 1.71 -0.90 20.00
C VAL A 233 1.55 0.41 19.23
N ALA A 234 2.65 1.04 18.81
CA ALA A 234 2.61 2.27 18.03
C ALA A 234 1.94 2.07 16.65
N HIS A 235 2.22 0.96 15.98
CA HIS A 235 1.59 0.59 14.71
C HIS A 235 0.08 0.36 14.88
N ALA A 236 -0.33 -0.39 15.91
CA ALA A 236 -1.75 -0.59 16.25
C ALA A 236 -2.48 0.73 16.53
N GLY A 237 -1.83 1.69 17.20
CA GLY A 237 -2.38 3.02 17.42
C GLY A 237 -2.66 3.77 16.11
N ARG A 238 -1.70 3.75 15.17
CA ARG A 238 -1.86 4.38 13.86
C ARG A 238 -2.95 3.69 13.01
N MET A 239 -3.03 2.37 13.05
CA MET A 239 -4.12 1.62 12.40
C MET A 239 -5.48 1.96 13.01
N PHE A 240 -5.57 2.00 14.34
CA PHE A 240 -6.79 2.43 15.03
C PHE A 240 -7.23 3.83 14.57
N ASP A 241 -6.31 4.78 14.46
CA ASP A 241 -6.64 6.14 14.05
C ASP A 241 -7.22 6.22 12.63
N VAL A 242 -6.72 5.40 11.68
CA VAL A 242 -7.22 5.39 10.30
C VAL A 242 -8.48 4.54 10.11
N MET A 243 -8.67 3.45 10.86
CA MET A 243 -9.83 2.57 10.71
C MET A 243 -11.01 3.04 11.56
N TYR A 244 -10.75 3.49 12.78
CA TYR A 244 -11.80 3.72 13.79
C TYR A 244 -11.77 5.11 14.42
N GLY A 245 -10.62 5.78 14.36
CA GLY A 245 -10.33 6.99 15.11
C GLY A 245 -10.27 8.25 14.27
N ALA A 246 -9.24 9.06 14.55
CA ALA A 246 -9.18 10.46 14.16
C ALA A 246 -8.96 10.71 12.67
N HIS A 247 -8.67 9.69 11.85
CA HIS A 247 -8.35 9.77 10.42
C HIS A 247 -9.26 8.93 9.51
N ARG A 248 -10.33 8.34 10.04
CA ARG A 248 -11.22 7.43 9.31
C ARG A 248 -12.10 8.07 8.23
N GLU A 249 -12.25 9.38 8.23
CA GLU A 249 -13.27 10.07 7.42
C GLU A 249 -13.03 9.91 5.91
N PHE A 250 -11.76 9.77 5.49
CA PHE A 250 -11.41 9.52 4.09
C PHE A 250 -11.76 8.09 3.67
N LEU A 251 -11.37 7.09 4.47
CA LEU A 251 -11.74 5.70 4.25
C LEU A 251 -13.28 5.53 4.23
N THR A 252 -13.96 6.11 5.20
CA THR A 252 -15.43 6.09 5.28
C THR A 252 -16.07 6.68 4.02
N PHE A 253 -15.51 7.77 3.48
CA PHE A 253 -16.00 8.35 2.23
C PHE A 253 -15.81 7.40 1.04
N LEU A 254 -14.61 6.82 0.89
CA LEU A 254 -14.34 5.90 -0.21
C LEU A 254 -15.26 4.68 -0.16
N MET A 255 -15.48 4.10 1.02
CA MET A 255 -16.39 2.96 1.18
C MET A 255 -17.84 3.33 0.89
N ALA A 256 -18.32 4.48 1.40
CA ALA A 256 -19.70 4.91 1.23
C ALA A 256 -20.03 5.42 -0.20
N HIS A 257 -19.00 5.76 -0.98
CA HIS A 257 -19.12 6.39 -2.31
C HIS A 257 -18.19 5.72 -3.33
N ALA A 258 -18.03 4.40 -3.24
CA ALA A 258 -17.19 3.63 -4.14
C ALA A 258 -17.62 3.80 -5.61
N ASP A 259 -18.92 3.92 -5.86
CA ASP A 259 -19.52 4.22 -7.17
C ASP A 259 -19.04 5.55 -7.76
N ALA A 260 -19.00 6.61 -6.94
CA ALA A 260 -18.51 7.92 -7.33
C ALA A 260 -17.01 7.89 -7.63
N TYR A 261 -16.23 7.15 -6.82
CA TYR A 261 -14.81 6.95 -7.06
C TYR A 261 -14.54 6.18 -8.37
N GLU A 262 -15.27 5.09 -8.62
CA GLU A 262 -15.20 4.36 -9.89
C GLU A 262 -15.59 5.24 -11.09
N ALA A 263 -16.61 6.09 -10.93
CA ALA A 263 -17.04 7.04 -11.97
C ALA A 263 -15.94 8.04 -12.34
N LEU A 264 -15.06 8.44 -11.41
CA LEU A 264 -13.86 9.24 -11.74
C LEU A 264 -12.89 8.47 -12.64
N GLY A 265 -12.68 7.18 -12.37
CA GLY A 265 -11.85 6.31 -13.21
C GLY A 265 -12.41 6.19 -14.62
N LYS A 266 -13.71 5.90 -14.76
CA LYS A 266 -14.39 5.83 -16.06
C LYS A 266 -14.36 7.18 -16.79
N LEU A 267 -14.48 8.30 -16.06
CA LEU A 267 -14.37 9.64 -16.63
C LEU A 267 -12.97 9.94 -17.14
N ALA A 268 -11.92 9.48 -16.46
CA ALA A 268 -10.52 9.67 -16.85
C ALA A 268 -10.14 8.94 -18.15
N GLU A 269 -10.90 7.93 -18.59
CA GLU A 269 -10.60 7.16 -19.80
C GLU A 269 -10.72 8.00 -21.08
N THR A 270 -9.79 7.77 -22.02
CA THR A 270 -9.83 8.44 -23.33
C THR A 270 -11.13 8.09 -24.07
N GLY A 271 -11.84 9.12 -24.54
CA GLY A 271 -13.11 8.94 -25.26
C GLY A 271 -14.34 8.76 -24.37
N SER A 272 -14.19 8.78 -23.04
CA SER A 272 -15.31 8.79 -22.10
C SER A 272 -16.27 9.96 -22.36
N THR A 273 -17.55 9.79 -22.08
CA THR A 273 -18.53 10.90 -22.11
C THR A 273 -18.74 11.44 -20.71
N LEU A 274 -19.16 12.70 -20.58
CA LEU A 274 -19.43 13.29 -19.26
C LEU A 274 -20.66 12.68 -18.58
N SER A 275 -21.65 12.24 -19.36
CA SER A 275 -22.98 11.84 -18.84
C SER A 275 -22.95 10.83 -17.69
N PRO A 276 -22.14 9.74 -17.73
CA PRO A 276 -22.12 8.76 -16.64
C PRO A 276 -21.58 9.31 -15.32
N ALA A 277 -20.70 10.31 -15.35
CA ALA A 277 -20.12 10.89 -14.13
C ALA A 277 -21.02 11.96 -13.48
N ALA A 278 -21.94 12.56 -14.26
CA ALA A 278 -22.76 13.68 -13.81
C ALA A 278 -23.51 13.47 -12.49
N PRO A 279 -24.12 12.28 -12.22
CA PRO A 279 -24.79 12.03 -10.94
C PRO A 279 -23.85 12.04 -9.72
N HIS A 280 -22.56 11.81 -9.92
CA HIS A 280 -21.56 11.65 -8.85
C HIS A 280 -20.82 12.95 -8.52
N ILE A 281 -20.76 13.92 -9.44
CA ILE A 281 -20.10 15.22 -9.20
C ILE A 281 -20.62 15.97 -7.96
N PRO A 282 -21.94 16.00 -7.67
CA PRO A 282 -22.45 16.59 -6.43
C PRO A 282 -21.91 15.93 -5.15
N THR A 283 -21.55 14.64 -5.18
CA THR A 283 -20.94 13.95 -4.03
C THR A 283 -19.59 14.57 -3.69
N PHE A 284 -18.74 14.79 -4.69
CA PHE A 284 -17.45 15.46 -4.53
C PHE A 284 -17.58 16.92 -4.11
N ALA A 285 -18.51 17.66 -4.74
CA ALA A 285 -18.78 19.07 -4.41
C ALA A 285 -19.24 19.27 -2.96
N ARG A 286 -19.99 18.32 -2.38
CA ARG A 286 -20.39 18.35 -0.96
C ARG A 286 -19.25 17.89 -0.06
N TRP A 287 -18.53 16.85 -0.44
CA TRP A 287 -17.49 16.25 0.39
C TRP A 287 -16.28 17.18 0.61
N GLN A 288 -15.86 17.91 -0.42
CA GLN A 288 -14.70 18.80 -0.34
C GLN A 288 -14.80 19.82 0.83
N PRO A 289 -15.82 20.69 0.89
CA PRO A 289 -15.93 21.66 1.99
C PRO A 289 -16.37 21.03 3.31
N ALA A 290 -17.10 19.91 3.30
CA ALA A 290 -17.61 19.29 4.53
C ALA A 290 -16.56 18.44 5.26
N VAL A 291 -15.59 17.86 4.55
CA VAL A 291 -14.64 16.89 5.11
C VAL A 291 -13.19 17.25 4.77
N VAL A 292 -12.85 17.39 3.49
CA VAL A 292 -11.45 17.56 3.05
C VAL A 292 -10.85 18.86 3.61
N GLN A 293 -11.51 20.00 3.41
CA GLN A 293 -11.00 21.30 3.86
C GLN A 293 -10.93 21.42 5.40
N PRO A 294 -11.95 21.03 6.18
CA PRO A 294 -11.85 20.96 7.64
C PRO A 294 -10.70 20.07 8.11
N LYS A 295 -10.44 18.95 7.42
CA LYS A 295 -9.35 18.04 7.77
C LYS A 295 -7.98 18.66 7.52
N ILE A 296 -7.78 19.33 6.38
CA ILE A 296 -6.56 20.11 6.10
C ILE A 296 -6.31 21.12 7.21
N LYS A 297 -7.35 21.89 7.60
CA LYS A 297 -7.24 22.89 8.67
C LYS A 297 -6.85 22.25 10.01
N LYS A 298 -7.48 21.13 10.37
CA LYS A 298 -7.18 20.39 11.62
C LYS A 298 -5.73 19.89 11.63
N LEU A 299 -5.28 19.24 10.56
CA LEU A 299 -3.91 18.71 10.44
C LEU A 299 -2.86 19.83 10.44
N ALA A 300 -3.12 20.93 9.73
CA ALA A 300 -2.22 22.08 9.69
C ALA A 300 -2.08 22.82 11.04
N ALA A 301 -3.07 22.68 11.94
CA ALA A 301 -3.05 23.28 13.27
C ALA A 301 -2.26 22.46 14.32
N ILE A 302 -1.81 21.24 13.99
CA ILE A 302 -1.04 20.39 14.89
C ILE A 302 0.34 21.02 15.10
N LYS A 303 0.69 21.36 16.35
CA LYS A 303 1.95 22.08 16.67
C LYS A 303 3.22 21.27 16.37
N LYS A 304 3.13 19.94 16.46
CA LYS A 304 4.25 19.00 16.25
C LYS A 304 3.75 17.77 15.49
N PRO A 305 3.42 17.91 14.20
CA PRO A 305 2.85 16.80 13.46
C PRO A 305 3.92 15.70 13.30
N THR A 306 3.48 14.47 13.53
CA THR A 306 4.19 13.25 13.16
C THR A 306 4.41 13.20 11.64
N GLN A 307 5.27 12.29 11.17
CA GLN A 307 5.46 12.13 9.72
C GLN A 307 4.15 11.71 9.03
N VAL A 308 3.38 10.80 9.64
CA VAL A 308 2.07 10.37 9.14
C VAL A 308 1.10 11.54 9.01
N GLU A 309 1.02 12.43 10.00
CA GLU A 309 0.16 13.61 9.91
C GLU A 309 0.61 14.60 8.82
N LYS A 310 1.91 14.70 8.55
CA LYS A 310 2.44 15.51 7.43
C LYS A 310 2.08 14.89 6.08
N ASP A 311 2.24 13.58 5.94
CA ASP A 311 1.95 12.85 4.70
C ASP A 311 0.45 12.90 4.40
N LEU A 312 -0.39 12.69 5.43
CA LEU A 312 -1.84 12.90 5.33
C LEU A 312 -2.17 14.33 4.92
N LEU A 313 -1.57 15.36 5.56
CA LEU A 313 -1.82 16.75 5.19
C LEU A 313 -1.46 17.05 3.73
N ALA A 314 -0.32 16.54 3.25
CA ALA A 314 0.09 16.68 1.86
C ALA A 314 -0.90 16.01 0.91
N GLY A 315 -1.32 14.79 1.24
CA GLY A 315 -2.29 14.03 0.46
C GLY A 315 -3.67 14.70 0.40
N TYR A 316 -4.22 15.15 1.54
CA TYR A 316 -5.50 15.89 1.54
C TYR A 316 -5.42 17.20 0.74
N ARG A 317 -4.29 17.91 0.77
CA ARG A 317 -4.08 19.12 -0.07
C ARG A 317 -4.04 18.77 -1.56
N ALA A 318 -3.45 17.64 -1.94
CA ALA A 318 -3.48 17.16 -3.32
C ALA A 318 -4.91 16.83 -3.77
N VAL A 319 -5.68 16.17 -2.90
CA VAL A 319 -7.10 15.87 -3.14
C VAL A 319 -7.92 17.15 -3.27
N ASP A 320 -7.76 18.12 -2.36
CA ASP A 320 -8.46 19.42 -2.42
C ASP A 320 -8.15 20.17 -3.73
N LYS A 321 -6.88 20.21 -4.12
CA LYS A 321 -6.46 20.81 -5.39
C LYS A 321 -7.10 20.11 -6.58
N GLY A 322 -7.08 18.77 -6.62
CA GLY A 322 -7.70 17.98 -7.69
C GLY A 322 -9.20 18.23 -7.78
N LEU A 323 -9.90 18.19 -6.65
CA LEU A 323 -11.34 18.46 -6.58
C LEU A 323 -11.70 19.87 -7.04
N THR A 324 -10.92 20.89 -6.66
CA THR A 324 -11.13 22.26 -7.15
C THR A 324 -11.00 22.36 -8.67
N ALA A 325 -9.99 21.71 -9.25
CA ALA A 325 -9.80 21.67 -10.70
C ALA A 325 -10.95 20.94 -11.39
N LEU A 326 -11.27 19.72 -10.94
CA LEU A 326 -12.36 18.89 -11.47
C LEU A 326 -13.71 19.63 -11.46
N LEU A 327 -14.07 20.26 -10.34
CA LEU A 327 -15.34 20.97 -10.22
C LEU A 327 -15.38 22.24 -11.08
N GLY A 328 -14.24 22.91 -11.26
CA GLY A 328 -14.10 24.06 -12.15
C GLY A 328 -14.24 23.69 -13.63
N ASP A 329 -13.51 22.66 -14.06
CA ASP A 329 -13.56 22.16 -15.44
C ASP A 329 -14.95 21.59 -15.74
N TRP A 330 -15.54 20.85 -14.79
CA TRP A 330 -16.90 20.33 -14.92
C TRP A 330 -17.91 21.43 -15.15
N LYS A 331 -17.87 22.51 -14.36
CA LYS A 331 -18.77 23.66 -14.53
C LYS A 331 -18.66 24.28 -15.93
N THR A 332 -17.46 24.32 -16.49
CA THR A 332 -17.19 24.85 -17.83
C THR A 332 -17.75 23.92 -18.91
N ALA A 333 -17.56 22.61 -18.75
CA ALA A 333 -17.99 21.59 -19.71
C ALA A 333 -19.48 21.20 -19.59
N ALA A 334 -20.16 21.49 -18.48
CA ALA A 334 -21.55 21.13 -18.23
C ALA A 334 -22.60 21.94 -19.04
N LYS A 335 -22.17 22.69 -20.05
CA LYS A 335 -23.05 23.39 -21.00
C LYS A 335 -23.59 22.44 -22.07
N LYS A 336 -24.58 22.88 -22.86
CA LYS A 336 -25.25 22.05 -23.89
C LYS A 336 -24.30 21.47 -24.95
N SER A 337 -23.18 22.16 -25.24
CA SER A 337 -22.24 21.78 -26.29
C SER A 337 -20.81 22.14 -25.85
N PRO A 338 -20.16 21.32 -25.01
CA PRO A 338 -18.76 21.52 -24.65
C PRO A 338 -17.84 21.32 -25.85
N THR A 339 -16.73 22.05 -25.87
CA THR A 339 -15.67 21.80 -26.85
C THR A 339 -14.91 20.52 -26.48
N PRO A 340 -14.21 19.89 -27.45
CA PRO A 340 -13.36 18.74 -27.16
C PRO A 340 -12.34 19.02 -26.04
N ASP A 341 -11.71 20.20 -26.04
CA ASP A 341 -10.73 20.61 -25.02
C ASP A 341 -11.36 20.73 -23.62
N GLU A 342 -12.59 21.24 -23.51
CA GLU A 342 -13.28 21.33 -22.23
C GLU A 342 -13.60 19.94 -21.65
N VAL A 343 -13.98 18.99 -22.53
CA VAL A 343 -14.18 17.59 -22.11
C VAL A 343 -12.83 16.99 -21.69
N ASP A 344 -11.76 17.23 -22.43
CA ASP A 344 -10.44 16.70 -22.11
C ASP A 344 -9.89 17.21 -20.77
N ASN A 345 -10.05 18.51 -20.49
CA ASN A 345 -9.69 19.09 -19.20
C ASN A 345 -10.41 18.38 -18.04
N VAL A 346 -11.71 18.08 -18.19
CA VAL A 346 -12.46 17.31 -17.18
C VAL A 346 -11.85 15.92 -16.97
N ARG A 347 -11.43 15.22 -18.04
CA ARG A 347 -10.82 13.89 -17.92
C ARG A 347 -9.48 13.96 -17.19
N VAL A 348 -8.63 14.93 -17.54
CA VAL A 348 -7.33 15.14 -16.89
C VAL A 348 -7.52 15.45 -15.41
N SER A 349 -8.40 16.39 -15.07
CA SER A 349 -8.69 16.73 -13.67
C SER A 349 -9.34 15.58 -12.89
N ALA A 350 -10.14 14.73 -13.55
CA ALA A 350 -10.68 13.51 -12.94
C ALA A 350 -9.56 12.50 -12.61
N GLU A 351 -8.63 12.27 -13.53
CA GLU A 351 -7.48 11.38 -13.31
C GLU A 351 -6.55 11.89 -12.20
N ASP A 352 -6.24 13.19 -12.19
CA ASP A 352 -5.41 13.80 -11.16
C ASP A 352 -6.08 13.71 -9.78
N THR A 353 -7.39 13.94 -9.71
CA THR A 353 -8.18 13.76 -8.49
C THR A 353 -8.13 12.31 -8.03
N ARG A 354 -8.38 11.36 -8.93
CA ARG A 354 -8.38 9.92 -8.64
C ARG A 354 -7.01 9.46 -8.13
N LYS A 355 -5.92 9.87 -8.77
CA LYS A 355 -4.54 9.58 -8.33
C LYS A 355 -4.25 10.17 -6.96
N ALA A 356 -4.64 11.41 -6.70
CA ALA A 356 -4.46 12.03 -5.39
C ALA A 356 -5.22 11.28 -4.30
N MET A 357 -6.46 10.85 -4.58
CA MET A 357 -7.25 10.05 -3.66
C MET A 357 -6.64 8.66 -3.43
N GLN A 358 -6.21 7.97 -4.50
CA GLN A 358 -5.54 6.68 -4.41
C GLN A 358 -4.26 6.77 -3.56
N ALA A 359 -3.45 7.81 -3.80
CA ALA A 359 -2.22 8.01 -3.04
C ALA A 359 -2.49 8.28 -1.55
N VAL A 360 -3.58 8.96 -1.19
CA VAL A 360 -3.98 9.09 0.22
C VAL A 360 -4.38 7.74 0.79
N TYR A 361 -5.20 6.97 0.06
CA TYR A 361 -5.67 5.65 0.47
C TYR A 361 -4.51 4.68 0.73
N GLU A 362 -3.63 4.51 -0.24
CA GLU A 362 -2.47 3.59 -0.17
C GLU A 362 -1.48 3.95 0.95
N ASN A 363 -1.48 5.21 1.40
CA ASN A 363 -0.61 5.69 2.48
C ASN A 363 -1.29 5.68 3.86
N LEU A 364 -2.56 5.26 3.97
CA LEU A 364 -3.17 4.97 5.26
C LEU A 364 -2.43 3.79 5.91
N GLU A 365 -2.20 3.83 7.22
CA GLU A 365 -1.35 2.83 7.90
C GLU A 365 -1.82 1.38 7.67
N SER A 366 -3.15 1.14 7.67
CA SER A 366 -3.74 -0.19 7.42
C SER A 366 -3.46 -0.66 5.99
N GLU A 367 -3.74 0.20 5.01
CA GLU A 367 -3.59 -0.07 3.58
C GLU A 367 -2.13 -0.22 3.17
N ALA A 368 -1.28 0.72 3.58
CA ALA A 368 0.16 0.69 3.29
C ALA A 368 0.79 -0.62 3.80
N ASP A 369 0.36 -1.09 4.97
CA ASP A 369 0.80 -2.36 5.50
C ASP A 369 0.25 -3.56 4.73
N ALA A 370 -1.05 -3.57 4.43
CA ALA A 370 -1.70 -4.64 3.68
C ALA A 370 -1.13 -4.79 2.27
N PHE A 371 -0.99 -3.69 1.51
CA PHE A 371 -0.39 -3.66 0.17
C PHE A 371 1.08 -4.09 0.18
N ARG A 372 1.85 -3.71 1.20
CA ARG A 372 3.24 -4.17 1.30
C ARG A 372 3.31 -5.68 1.48
N VAL A 373 2.48 -6.25 2.36
CA VAL A 373 2.45 -7.70 2.59
C VAL A 373 1.92 -8.44 1.36
N GLU A 374 0.88 -7.90 0.71
CA GLU A 374 0.38 -8.38 -0.58
C GLU A 374 1.50 -8.41 -1.63
N GLY A 375 2.29 -7.34 -1.76
CA GLY A 375 3.39 -7.26 -2.71
C GLY A 375 4.46 -8.34 -2.48
N LEU A 376 4.75 -8.66 -1.21
CA LEU A 376 5.66 -9.78 -0.87
C LEU A 376 5.08 -11.12 -1.33
N VAL A 377 3.78 -11.35 -1.09
CA VAL A 377 3.08 -12.57 -1.48
C VAL A 377 3.02 -12.72 -3.01
N LYS A 378 2.66 -11.66 -3.74
CA LYS A 378 2.62 -11.65 -5.21
C LYS A 378 3.99 -11.93 -5.82
N THR A 379 5.03 -11.27 -5.29
CA THR A 379 6.42 -11.49 -5.72
C THR A 379 6.86 -12.93 -5.48
N ALA A 380 6.59 -13.48 -4.29
CA ALA A 380 6.92 -14.86 -3.95
C ALA A 380 6.17 -15.86 -4.83
N PHE A 381 4.87 -15.64 -5.06
CA PHE A 381 4.04 -16.45 -5.94
C PHE A 381 4.57 -16.45 -7.38
N GLY A 382 4.75 -15.28 -8.00
CA GLY A 382 5.27 -15.18 -9.36
C GLY A 382 6.66 -15.82 -9.51
N THR A 383 7.55 -15.62 -8.53
CA THR A 383 8.89 -16.23 -8.53
C THR A 383 8.83 -17.76 -8.46
N LYS A 384 7.94 -18.33 -7.64
CA LYS A 384 7.80 -19.79 -7.51
C LYS A 384 7.04 -20.41 -8.68
N LEU A 385 6.07 -19.69 -9.27
CA LEU A 385 5.32 -20.13 -10.43
C LEU A 385 6.20 -20.22 -11.69
N ALA A 386 7.12 -19.28 -11.87
CA ALA A 386 8.04 -19.24 -13.01
C ALA A 386 9.12 -20.34 -12.99
N LYS A 387 9.34 -21.01 -11.85
CA LYS A 387 10.22 -22.19 -11.79
C LYS A 387 9.51 -23.36 -12.45
N PRO A 388 10.17 -24.17 -13.30
CA PRO A 388 9.55 -25.34 -13.93
C PRO A 388 8.96 -26.31 -12.89
#